data_AF-A0A920P8U4-F1
#
_entry.id   AF-A0A920P8U4-F1
#
_cell.length_a   1.000
_cell.length_b   1.000
_cell.length_c   1.000
_cell.angle_alpha   90.00
_cell.angle_beta   90.00
_cell.angle_gamma   90.00
#
_symmetry.space_group_name_H-M   'P 1'
#
loop_
_entity.id
_entity.type
_entity.pdbx_description
1 polymer ?
#
loop_
_entity_poly.entity_id
_entity_poly.type
_entity_poly.pdbx_seq_one_letter_code
_entity_poly.pdbx_strand_id
1 'polypeptide(L)'
;MLSLELIRKDPDLVKAAMLSKGEEDCIDLILELDSKRRQAVTQGDELRAKRNEVSRHIGQARSSGESPSEQVLEEMRQVGDNIKPSRRDRTTARH
;
A
#
# COMPACT_ATOMS: atom_id res chain seq x y z
N MET A 1 -11.69 -18.36 -12.12
CA MET A 1 -10.72 -17.79 -11.16
C MET A 1 -11.48 -17.58 -9.86
N LEU A 2 -11.06 -18.18 -8.74
CA LEU A 2 -11.71 -17.98 -7.45
C LEU A 2 -11.44 -16.52 -7.04
N SER A 3 -12.49 -15.70 -6.97
CA SER A 3 -12.34 -14.28 -6.66
C SER A 3 -11.91 -14.14 -5.21
N LEU A 4 -10.78 -13.46 -4.96
CA LEU A 4 -10.32 -13.10 -3.61
C LEU A 4 -11.40 -12.31 -2.83
N GLU A 5 -12.29 -11.63 -3.56
CA GLU A 5 -13.49 -10.99 -3.02
C GLU A 5 -14.46 -11.95 -2.35
N LEU A 6 -14.65 -13.15 -2.91
CA LEU A 6 -15.52 -14.19 -2.34
C LEU A 6 -14.93 -14.71 -1.03
N ILE A 7 -13.61 -14.95 -1.02
CA ILE A 7 -12.88 -15.37 0.19
C ILE A 7 -13.00 -14.32 1.30
N ARG A 8 -12.97 -13.03 0.94
CA ARG A 8 -13.12 -11.93 1.89
C ARG A 8 -14.57 -11.78 2.38
N LYS A 9 -15.55 -12.04 1.52
CA LYS A 9 -16.97 -11.84 1.82
C LYS A 9 -17.51 -12.95 2.73
N ASP A 10 -17.19 -14.21 2.43
CA ASP A 10 -17.64 -15.38 3.18
C ASP A 10 -16.48 -16.39 3.33
N PRO A 11 -15.50 -16.13 4.20
CA PRO A 11 -14.37 -17.04 4.40
C PRO A 11 -14.80 -18.40 4.91
N ASP A 12 -15.82 -18.46 5.78
CA ASP A 12 -16.32 -19.72 6.35
C ASP A 12 -16.93 -20.65 5.30
N LEU A 13 -17.62 -20.09 4.31
CA LEU A 13 -18.18 -20.85 3.20
C LEU A 13 -17.07 -21.48 2.35
N VAL A 14 -15.99 -20.72 2.11
CA VAL A 14 -14.84 -21.22 1.36
C VAL A 14 -14.06 -22.26 2.18
N LYS A 15 -13.86 -22.04 3.48
CA LYS A 15 -13.26 -23.02 4.39
C LYS A 15 -14.02 -24.34 4.40
N ALA A 16 -15.34 -24.29 4.54
CA ALA A 16 -16.20 -25.48 4.48
C ALA A 16 -16.09 -26.21 3.13
N ALA A 17 -16.02 -25.46 2.02
CA ALA A 17 -15.83 -26.03 0.69
C ALA A 17 -14.44 -26.67 0.50
N MET A 18 -13.38 -26.10 1.09
CA MET A 18 -12.01 -26.67 1.06
C MET A 18 -11.92 -27.94 1.90
N LEU A 19 -12.48 -27.91 3.12
CA LEU A 19 -12.55 -29.08 3.99
C LEU A 19 -13.35 -30.22 3.33
N SER A 20 -14.46 -29.91 2.68
CA SER A 20 -15.24 -30.89 1.90
C SER A 20 -14.47 -31.51 0.74
N LYS A 21 -13.42 -30.84 0.25
CA LYS A 21 -12.52 -31.34 -0.81
C LYS A 21 -11.28 -32.05 -0.25
N GLY A 22 -11.08 -32.04 1.07
CA GLY A 22 -9.90 -32.59 1.73
C GLY A 22 -8.65 -31.71 1.55
N GLU A 23 -8.82 -30.43 1.26
CA GLU A 23 -7.72 -29.47 1.16
C GLU A 23 -7.42 -28.81 2.52
N GLU A 24 -6.18 -28.35 2.68
CA GLU A 24 -5.69 -27.69 3.89
C GLU A 24 -6.26 -26.25 4.01
N ASP A 25 -6.64 -25.81 5.22
CA ASP A 25 -7.15 -24.44 5.44
C ASP A 25 -6.02 -23.42 5.27
N CYS A 26 -5.92 -22.85 4.07
CA CYS A 26 -5.03 -21.73 3.78
C CYS A 26 -5.77 -20.37 3.72
N ILE A 27 -7.07 -20.34 4.07
CA ILE A 27 -7.90 -19.14 3.94
C ILE A 27 -7.43 -18.05 4.89
N ASP A 28 -7.04 -18.40 6.11
CA ASP A 28 -6.53 -17.43 7.09
C ASP A 28 -5.23 -16.76 6.60
N LEU A 29 -4.32 -17.55 6.02
CA LEU A 29 -3.08 -17.04 5.43
C LEU A 29 -3.35 -16.12 4.23
N ILE A 30 -4.30 -16.49 3.37
CA ILE A 30 -4.71 -15.68 2.22
C ILE A 30 -5.27 -14.33 2.68
N LEU A 31 -6.11 -14.33 3.73
CA LEU A 31 -6.68 -13.11 4.29
C LEU A 31 -5.61 -12.20 4.92
N GLU A 32 -4.65 -12.78 5.63
CA GLU A 32 -3.53 -12.04 6.22
C GLU A 32 -2.67 -11.37 5.13
N LEU A 33 -2.32 -12.12 4.09
CA LEU A 33 -1.54 -11.60 2.95
C LEU A 33 -2.32 -10.53 2.18
N ASP A 34 -3.61 -10.71 1.95
CA ASP A 34 -4.45 -9.67 1.33
C ASP A 34 -4.55 -8.42 2.19
N SER A 35 -4.60 -8.55 3.52
CA SER A 35 -4.57 -7.42 4.45
C SER A 35 -3.26 -6.66 4.35
N LYS A 36 -2.11 -7.35 4.43
CA LYS A 36 -0.78 -6.76 4.28
C LYS A 36 -0.61 -6.06 2.93
N ARG A 37 -1.09 -6.70 1.86
CA ARG A 37 -1.07 -6.11 0.51
C ARG A 37 -1.87 -4.82 0.45
N ARG A 38 -3.08 -4.80 1.00
CA ARG A 38 -3.93 -3.59 1.02
C ARG A 38 -3.29 -2.47 1.85
N GLN A 39 -2.76 -2.79 3.03
CA GLN A 39 -2.03 -1.82 3.86
C GLN A 39 -0.84 -1.23 3.12
N ALA A 40 -0.02 -2.06 2.47
CA ALA A 40 1.13 -1.60 1.69
C ALA A 40 0.71 -0.75 0.47
N VAL A 41 -0.44 -1.06 -0.14
CA VAL A 41 -1.00 -0.23 -1.22
C VAL A 41 -1.40 1.15 -0.68
N THR A 42 -2.20 1.18 0.39
CA THR A 42 -2.67 2.41 1.04
C THR A 42 -1.50 3.27 1.51
N GLN A 43 -0.53 2.70 2.24
CA GLN A 43 0.66 3.41 2.70
C GLN A 43 1.46 3.99 1.52
N GLY A 44 1.60 3.22 0.43
CA GLY A 44 2.28 3.72 -0.78
C GLY A 44 1.54 4.88 -1.44
N ASP A 45 0.21 4.87 -1.42
CA ASP A 45 -0.59 5.95 -2.00
C ASP A 45 -0.60 7.19 -1.10
N GLU A 46 -0.65 7.03 0.22
CA GLU A 46 -0.49 8.10 1.21
C GLU A 46 0.87 8.79 1.08
N LEU A 47 1.97 8.01 0.98
CA LEU A 47 3.31 8.56 0.79
C LEU A 47 3.44 9.34 -0.52
N ARG A 48 2.79 8.87 -1.60
CA ARG A 48 2.76 9.60 -2.88
C ARG A 48 1.96 10.89 -2.78
N ALA A 49 0.80 10.85 -2.12
CA ALA A 49 -0.02 12.04 -1.89
C ALA A 49 0.76 13.08 -1.08
N LYS A 50 1.40 12.65 0.01
CA LYS A 50 2.22 13.50 0.87
C LYS A 50 3.41 14.09 0.13
N ARG A 51 4.10 13.30 -0.71
CA ARG A 51 5.20 13.82 -1.56
C ARG A 51 4.72 14.92 -2.51
N ASN A 52 3.56 14.75 -3.13
CA ASN A 52 2.99 15.72 -4.06
C ASN A 52 2.53 16.99 -3.35
N GLU A 53 1.98 16.88 -2.15
CA GLU A 53 1.62 18.01 -1.29
C GLU A 53 2.85 18.82 -0.89
N VAL A 54 3.87 18.17 -0.32
CA VAL A 54 5.13 18.82 0.07
C VAL A 54 5.81 19.48 -1.13
N SER A 55 5.83 18.82 -2.30
CA SER A 55 6.39 19.40 -3.53
C SER A 55 5.63 20.67 -3.96
N ARG A 56 4.31 20.71 -3.80
CA ARG A 56 3.50 21.91 -4.09
C ARG A 56 3.81 23.04 -3.13
N HIS A 57 3.92 22.77 -1.83
CA HIS A 57 4.28 23.79 -0.84
C HIS A 57 5.67 24.39 -1.11
N ILE A 58 6.65 23.56 -1.47
CA ILE A 58 7.99 24.03 -1.86
C ILE A 58 7.93 24.90 -3.12
N GLY A 59 7.17 24.47 -4.14
CA GLY A 59 6.99 25.24 -5.37
C GLY A 59 6.32 26.59 -5.14
N GLN A 60 5.29 26.63 -4.29
CA GLN A 60 4.59 27.86 -3.91
C GLN A 60 5.50 28.82 -3.15
N ALA A 61 6.23 28.35 -2.13
CA ALA A 61 7.17 29.17 -1.37
C ALA A 61 8.23 29.80 -2.30
N ARG A 62 8.83 28.99 -3.19
CA ARG A 62 9.80 29.50 -4.17
C ARG A 62 9.18 30.51 -5.13
N SER A 63 7.94 30.30 -5.55
CA SER A 63 7.23 31.22 -6.44
C SER A 63 6.83 32.54 -5.77
N SER A 64 6.63 32.55 -4.44
CA SER A 64 6.39 33.78 -3.67
C SER A 64 7.69 34.53 -3.31
N GLY A 65 8.85 34.02 -3.73
CA GLY A 65 10.17 34.58 -3.39
C GLY A 65 10.65 34.20 -1.99
N GLU A 66 9.94 33.31 -1.31
CA GLU A 66 10.29 32.81 0.02
C GLU A 66 11.12 31.52 -0.10
N SER A 67 12.02 31.32 0.86
CA SER A 67 12.73 30.05 0.97
C SER A 67 11.81 29.03 1.68
N PRO A 68 11.64 27.81 1.16
CA PRO A 68 10.92 26.76 1.86
C PRO A 68 11.52 26.55 3.24
N SER A 69 10.68 26.37 4.27
CA SER A 69 11.18 26.13 5.61
C SER A 69 11.98 24.82 5.67
N GLU A 70 12.95 24.77 6.58
CA GLU A 70 13.79 23.58 6.79
C GLU A 70 12.96 22.34 7.15
N GLN A 71 11.84 22.53 7.85
CA GLN A 71 10.87 21.48 8.15
C GLN A 71 10.26 20.85 6.90
N VAL A 72 9.89 21.65 5.90
CA VAL A 72 9.28 21.16 4.65
C VAL A 72 10.31 20.43 3.78
N LEU A 73 11.56 20.89 3.79
CA LEU A 73 12.67 20.21 3.11
C LEU A 73 12.99 18.85 3.76
N GLU A 74 12.99 18.78 5.08
CA GLU A 74 13.20 17.54 5.82
C GLU A 74 12.04 16.55 5.60
N GLU A 75 10.80 17.03 5.60
CA GLU A 75 9.63 16.20 5.30
C GLU A 75 9.68 15.64 3.86
N MET A 76 10.15 16.43 2.88
CA MET A 76 10.37 15.94 1.52
C MET A 76 11.42 14.82 1.47
N ARG A 77 12.50 14.96 2.25
CA ARG A 77 13.57 13.97 2.33
C ARG A 77 13.07 12.66 2.95
N GLN A 78 12.39 12.74 4.09
CA GLN A 78 11.82 11.59 4.78
C GLN A 78 10.81 10.84 3.91
N VAL A 79 9.93 11.56 3.21
CA VAL A 79 8.99 10.94 2.27
C VAL A 79 9.72 10.28 1.10
N GLY A 80 10.79 10.89 0.58
CA GLY A 80 11.64 10.30 -0.45
C GLY A 80 12.31 8.98 -0.02
N ASP A 81 12.81 8.94 1.21
CA ASP A 81 13.43 7.75 1.80
C ASP A 81 12.39 6.63 2.06
N ASN A 82 11.18 6.99 2.49
CA ASN A 82 10.07 6.05 2.71
C ASN A 82 9.45 5.52 1.41
N ILE A 83 9.54 6.24 0.29
CA ILE A 83 9.07 5.77 -1.03
C ILE A 83 10.03 4.75 -1.66
N LYS A 84 11.34 4.84 -1.37
CA LYS A 84 12.38 3.96 -1.92
C LYS A 84 12.16 2.45 -1.66
N PRO A 85 11.73 1.99 -0.46
CA PRO A 85 11.50 0.58 -0.21
C PRO A 85 10.22 0.03 -0.88
N SER A 86 9.19 0.85 -1.13
CA SER A 86 7.88 0.37 -1.64
C SER A 86 7.88 0.00 -3.14
N ARG A 87 8.97 0.28 -3.87
CA ARG A 87 9.09 -0.03 -5.30
C ARG A 87 9.40 -1.50 -5.60
N ARG A 88 9.84 -2.30 -4.63
CA ARG A 88 10.24 -3.69 -4.85
C ARG A 88 9.08 -4.69 -4.85
N ASP A 89 8.00 -4.44 -4.11
CA ASP A 89 6.90 -5.41 -3.97
C ASP A 89 5.83 -5.39 -5.07
N ARG A 90 5.81 -4.35 -5.92
CA ARG A 90 4.74 -4.20 -6.92
C ARG A 90 5.01 -5.00 -8.21
N THR A 91 6.21 -5.55 -8.38
CA THR A 91 6.64 -6.22 -9.63
C THR A 91 6.44 -7.73 -9.64
N THR A 92 6.11 -8.35 -8.50
CA THR A 92 6.08 -9.82 -8.35
C THR A 92 4.68 -10.43 -8.49
N ALA A 93 3.62 -9.62 -8.68
CA ALA A 93 2.23 -10.10 -8.75
C ALA A 93 1.63 -10.00 -10.17
N ARG A 94 2.42 -10.33 -11.20
CA ARG A 94 1.95 -10.39 -12.59
C ARG A 94 2.52 -11.62 -13.30
N HIS A 95 2.18 -12.80 -12.80
CA HIS A 95 2.16 -14.04 -13.58
C HIS A 95 0.93 -14.84 -13.20
#